data_AF-A0A5B9MG76-F1
#
_entry.id   AF-A0A5B9MG76-F1
#
_cell.length_a   1.000
_cell.length_b   1.000
_cell.length_c   1.000
_cell.angle_alpha   90.00
_cell.angle_beta   90.00
_cell.angle_gamma   90.00
#
_symmetry.space_group_name_H-M   'P 1'
#
loop_
_entity.id
_entity.type
_entity.pdbx_description
1 polymer ?
#
loop_
_entity_poly.entity_id
_entity_poly.type
_entity_poly.pdbx_seq_one_letter_code
_entity_poly.pdbx_strand_id
1 'polypeptide(L)'
;MAARDDSVIRGSLITCLILLVLSLALNFILWSWGSGQAEERTTIANRLADVQNGLRAAEEKNITMMEMLGAEQMTQDKFDSFANSSSGDAKFDTLTNQFYNDMQVFGQDVGIQDRHYGALVDYFMNAIRDRNEQYGVARDDANKIRAQAATDVETARAAQAKAEEERENLAKQLEDERTQFTAYRNDMLTKMERAKDSKTKSERDLQELQRKAGNERNQLVRQTEILESTIETQKLELNKLRGGRFETVQGEIRYVLRGGKIVSINLGSADALRPGITFGVIDRDDTTRLQDADIKASIQVTKILGPHLAEARVVAMPQIGNPIIEGDAVYSPFWAPGRTVRIALAGGIDIDDDGRPDNDVLEGMIKAAGAEIADNGERTGRIDPSVRFLVVGESPKIEGRDEDAAAAELAALGEAKQRATEAGVTVIPAWKLQSYLKTLDDSLTTPLGSAVRGEDWQPERVPGPPRRRPVNLPEMYKNQKENVQRTNEIVNP
;
A
#
# COMPACT_ATOMS: atom_id res chain seq x y z
N MET A 1 214.50 36.33 -60.80
CA MET A 1 214.22 37.76 -60.60
C MET A 1 212.71 37.97 -60.68
N ALA A 2 212.13 38.44 -59.57
CA ALA A 2 210.80 39.01 -59.26
C ALA A 2 209.56 38.84 -60.19
N ALA A 3 208.43 38.50 -59.54
CA ALA A 3 206.99 38.83 -59.79
C ALA A 3 206.09 37.57 -59.93
N ARG A 4 205.54 36.94 -58.87
CA ARG A 4 204.54 37.29 -57.81
C ARG A 4 203.07 36.97 -58.16
N ASP A 5 202.49 36.12 -57.31
CA ASP A 5 201.11 35.65 -57.17
C ASP A 5 200.00 36.73 -57.22
N ASP A 6 198.96 36.55 -58.05
CA ASP A 6 197.64 37.24 -57.91
C ASP A 6 196.46 36.57 -58.69
N SER A 7 196.63 35.47 -59.44
CA SER A 7 195.53 34.94 -60.28
C SER A 7 194.61 33.92 -59.59
N VAL A 8 195.08 33.20 -58.57
CA VAL A 8 194.31 32.09 -57.97
C VAL A 8 193.24 32.57 -56.99
N ILE A 9 193.50 33.64 -56.22
CA ILE A 9 192.56 34.13 -55.19
C ILE A 9 191.31 34.80 -55.81
N ARG A 10 191.44 35.45 -56.98
CA ARG A 10 190.30 36.10 -57.65
C ARG A 10 189.32 35.08 -58.26
N GLY A 11 189.81 33.92 -58.69
CA GLY A 11 188.97 32.86 -59.27
C GLY A 11 187.99 32.24 -58.26
N SER A 12 188.44 31.97 -57.03
CA SER A 12 187.60 31.28 -56.03
C SER A 12 186.50 32.17 -55.43
N LEU A 13 186.72 33.49 -55.36
CA LEU A 13 185.75 34.42 -54.78
C LEU A 13 184.52 34.59 -55.69
N ILE A 14 184.72 34.64 -57.02
CA ILE A 14 183.64 34.74 -58.01
C ILE A 14 182.75 33.48 -57.97
N THR A 15 183.35 32.29 -57.86
CA THR A 15 182.58 31.03 -57.83
C THR A 15 181.71 30.91 -56.57
N CYS A 16 182.18 31.38 -55.42
CA CYS A 16 181.41 31.33 -54.18
C CYS A 16 180.19 32.28 -54.22
N LEU A 17 180.36 33.47 -54.82
CA LEU A 17 179.27 34.44 -54.95
C LEU A 17 178.17 33.96 -55.91
N ILE A 18 178.54 33.29 -57.01
CA ILE A 18 177.56 32.69 -57.94
C ILE A 18 176.75 31.59 -57.25
N LEU A 19 177.39 30.71 -56.47
CA LEU A 19 176.71 29.64 -55.73
C LEU A 19 175.71 30.18 -54.71
N LEU A 20 176.05 31.27 -54.01
CA LEU A 20 175.15 31.89 -53.02
C LEU A 20 173.91 32.47 -53.70
N VAL A 21 174.06 33.18 -54.82
CA VAL A 21 172.93 33.73 -55.58
C VAL A 21 172.03 32.62 -56.13
N LEU A 22 172.62 31.53 -56.65
CA LEU A 22 171.86 30.37 -57.13
C LEU A 22 171.07 29.70 -56.00
N SER A 23 171.66 29.55 -54.81
CA SER A 23 170.97 28.98 -53.64
C SER A 23 169.76 29.83 -53.22
N LEU A 24 169.86 31.16 -53.31
CA LEU A 24 168.79 32.07 -52.90
C LEU A 24 167.62 32.05 -53.89
N ALA A 25 167.91 32.01 -55.20
CA ALA A 25 166.90 31.87 -56.24
C ALA A 25 166.13 30.54 -56.14
N LEU A 26 166.84 29.45 -55.84
CA LEU A 26 166.23 28.12 -55.73
C LEU A 26 165.29 28.02 -54.52
N ASN A 27 165.64 28.69 -53.40
CA ASN A 27 164.78 28.76 -52.23
C ASN A 27 163.46 29.53 -52.53
N PHE A 28 163.55 30.66 -53.25
CA PHE A 28 162.37 31.44 -53.64
C PHE A 28 161.41 30.66 -54.55
N ILE A 29 161.94 29.91 -55.53
CA ILE A 29 161.13 29.07 -56.43
C ILE A 29 160.43 27.95 -55.64
N LEU A 30 161.12 27.31 -54.70
CA LEU A 30 160.52 26.28 -53.86
C LEU A 30 159.39 26.82 -52.97
N TRP A 31 159.56 28.02 -52.43
CA TRP A 31 158.51 28.66 -51.61
C TRP A 31 157.29 29.06 -52.46
N SER A 32 157.49 29.65 -53.64
CA SER A 32 156.39 30.06 -54.52
C SER A 32 155.61 28.89 -55.13
N TRP A 33 156.25 27.74 -55.33
CA TRP A 33 155.55 26.50 -55.71
C TRP A 33 154.78 25.86 -54.56
N GLY A 34 155.34 25.90 -53.34
CA GLY A 34 154.69 25.34 -52.15
C GLY A 34 153.41 26.07 -51.75
N SER A 35 153.36 27.40 -51.90
CA SER A 35 152.15 28.18 -51.56
C SER A 35 151.00 27.96 -52.55
N GLY A 36 151.28 27.80 -53.85
CA GLY A 36 150.25 27.57 -54.87
C GLY A 36 149.50 26.24 -54.73
N GLN A 37 150.17 25.14 -54.33
CA GLN A 37 149.51 23.83 -54.16
C GLN A 37 148.62 23.73 -52.91
N ALA A 38 148.90 24.51 -51.87
CA ALA A 38 148.08 24.50 -50.66
C ALA A 38 146.69 25.11 -50.89
N GLU A 39 146.59 26.13 -51.75
CA GLU A 39 145.35 26.86 -52.05
C GLU A 39 144.39 26.07 -52.98
N GLU A 40 144.91 25.27 -53.92
CA GLU A 40 144.08 24.39 -54.75
C GLU A 40 143.43 23.25 -53.94
N ARG A 41 144.12 22.68 -52.95
CA ARG A 41 143.55 21.59 -52.14
C ARG A 41 142.41 22.06 -51.23
N THR A 42 142.49 23.27 -50.69
CA THR A 42 141.41 23.82 -49.85
C THR A 42 140.17 24.13 -50.69
N THR A 43 140.32 24.65 -51.90
CA THR A 43 139.17 24.92 -52.79
C THR A 43 138.45 23.64 -53.26
N ILE A 44 139.19 22.56 -53.55
CA ILE A 44 138.60 21.26 -53.90
C ILE A 44 137.89 20.64 -52.68
N ALA A 45 138.50 20.69 -51.50
CA ALA A 45 137.87 20.20 -50.27
C ALA A 45 136.56 20.94 -49.95
N ASN A 46 136.54 22.27 -50.13
CA ASN A 46 135.34 23.09 -49.95
C ASN A 46 134.24 22.72 -50.96
N ARG A 47 134.58 22.54 -52.25
CA ARG A 47 133.60 22.09 -53.26
C ARG A 47 133.02 20.71 -52.96
N LEU A 48 133.85 19.77 -52.48
CA LEU A 48 133.37 18.44 -52.10
C LEU A 48 132.40 18.52 -50.91
N ALA A 49 132.72 19.35 -49.91
CA ALA A 49 131.85 19.59 -48.76
C ALA A 49 130.51 20.24 -49.19
N ASP A 50 130.53 21.22 -50.09
CA ASP A 50 129.33 21.86 -50.60
C ASP A 50 128.44 20.89 -51.39
N VAL A 51 129.03 20.04 -52.23
CA VAL A 51 128.28 19.00 -52.98
C VAL A 51 127.69 17.95 -52.04
N GLN A 52 128.44 17.51 -51.01
CA GLN A 52 127.93 16.57 -50.01
C GLN A 52 126.79 17.18 -49.17
N ASN A 53 126.90 18.45 -48.79
CA ASN A 53 125.85 19.18 -48.08
C ASN A 53 124.60 19.36 -48.96
N GLY A 54 124.78 19.67 -50.24
CA GLY A 54 123.68 19.76 -51.21
C GLY A 54 122.96 18.43 -51.44
N LEU A 55 123.70 17.32 -51.49
CA LEU A 55 123.12 15.97 -51.66
C LEU A 55 122.31 15.56 -50.42
N ARG A 56 122.83 15.78 -49.21
CA ARG A 56 122.09 15.52 -47.95
C ARG A 56 120.81 16.34 -47.87
N ALA A 57 120.87 17.63 -48.22
CA ALA A 57 119.69 18.47 -48.25
C ALA A 57 118.64 17.99 -49.28
N ALA A 58 119.08 17.47 -50.43
CA ALA A 58 118.18 16.89 -51.42
C ALA A 58 117.56 15.55 -50.97
N GLU A 59 118.32 14.70 -50.28
CA GLU A 59 117.83 13.46 -49.68
C GLU A 59 116.81 13.73 -48.57
N GLU A 60 117.08 14.67 -47.66
CA GLU A 60 116.15 15.10 -46.61
C GLU A 60 114.83 15.64 -47.19
N LYS A 61 114.91 16.47 -48.23
CA LYS A 61 113.72 16.96 -48.95
C LYS A 61 112.92 15.80 -49.57
N ASN A 62 113.57 14.82 -50.18
CA ASN A 62 112.87 13.65 -50.74
C ASN A 62 112.19 12.83 -49.65
N ILE A 63 112.85 12.59 -48.52
CA ILE A 63 112.28 11.88 -47.36
C ILE A 63 111.03 12.60 -46.85
N THR A 64 111.12 13.91 -46.60
CA THR A 64 109.97 14.70 -46.14
C THR A 64 108.80 14.69 -47.14
N MET A 65 109.08 14.71 -48.44
CA MET A 65 108.05 14.60 -49.48
C MET A 65 107.45 13.19 -49.53
N MET A 66 108.24 12.14 -49.31
CA MET A 66 107.75 10.76 -49.16
C MET A 66 106.87 10.60 -47.92
N GLU A 67 107.22 11.23 -46.81
CA GLU A 67 106.38 11.26 -45.59
C GLU A 67 105.06 12.01 -45.83
N MET A 68 105.07 13.16 -46.51
CA MET A 68 103.84 13.91 -46.85
C MET A 68 102.88 13.13 -47.77
N LEU A 69 103.44 12.27 -48.63
CA LEU A 69 102.69 11.40 -49.51
C LEU A 69 102.23 10.10 -48.80
N GLY A 70 102.77 9.79 -47.63
CA GLY A 70 102.46 8.61 -46.83
C GLY A 70 103.26 7.35 -47.21
N ALA A 71 104.37 7.50 -47.93
CA ALA A 71 105.29 6.40 -48.23
C ALA A 71 106.22 6.06 -47.07
N GLU A 72 106.44 7.02 -46.15
CA GLU A 72 107.24 6.85 -44.92
C GLU A 72 106.48 7.41 -43.70
N GLN A 73 106.81 6.89 -42.51
CA GLN A 73 106.13 7.28 -41.26
C GLN A 73 106.64 8.62 -40.74
N MET A 74 105.71 9.54 -40.50
CA MET A 74 106.00 10.85 -39.92
C MET A 74 105.88 10.84 -38.39
N THR A 75 106.82 11.49 -37.71
CA THR A 75 106.76 11.70 -36.26
C THR A 75 106.07 13.01 -35.91
N GLN A 76 105.52 13.10 -34.69
CA GLN A 76 104.85 14.30 -34.18
C GLN A 76 105.75 15.54 -34.24
N ASP A 77 106.98 15.42 -33.75
CA ASP A 77 107.94 16.54 -33.73
C ASP A 77 108.27 17.03 -35.14
N LYS A 78 108.31 16.12 -36.12
CA LYS A 78 108.59 16.44 -37.52
C LYS A 78 107.38 17.12 -38.19
N PHE A 79 106.17 16.67 -37.88
CA PHE A 79 104.95 17.33 -38.31
C PHE A 79 104.85 18.77 -37.77
N ASP A 80 105.14 18.97 -36.48
CA ASP A 80 105.10 20.30 -35.85
C ASP A 80 106.19 21.22 -36.41
N SER A 81 107.32 20.65 -36.85
CA SER A 81 108.40 21.42 -37.49
C SER A 81 107.98 22.06 -38.83
N PHE A 82 106.97 21.51 -39.51
CA PHE A 82 106.48 22.05 -40.78
C PHE A 82 105.74 23.37 -40.64
N ALA A 83 105.26 23.73 -39.45
CA ALA A 83 104.62 25.02 -39.21
C ALA A 83 105.58 26.21 -39.32
N ASN A 84 106.89 25.97 -39.17
CA ASN A 84 107.92 27.02 -39.17
C ASN A 84 109.16 26.61 -39.98
N SER A 85 109.00 25.76 -41.00
CA SER A 85 110.15 25.23 -41.76
C SER A 85 110.92 26.35 -42.49
N SER A 86 112.25 26.35 -42.37
CA SER A 86 113.17 27.24 -43.08
C SER A 86 114.29 26.41 -43.70
N SER A 87 113.99 25.79 -44.84
CA SER A 87 114.89 24.87 -45.55
C SER A 87 115.85 25.59 -46.53
N GLY A 88 115.74 26.92 -46.63
CA GLY A 88 116.48 27.73 -47.60
C GLY A 88 115.89 27.70 -49.01
N ASP A 89 114.77 27.00 -49.22
CA ASP A 89 114.04 26.92 -50.49
C ASP A 89 112.57 27.29 -50.27
N ALA A 90 112.21 28.49 -50.71
CA ALA A 90 110.89 29.08 -50.45
C ALA A 90 109.72 28.21 -50.96
N LYS A 91 109.90 27.43 -52.04
CA LYS A 91 108.83 26.56 -52.56
C LYS A 91 108.60 25.35 -51.67
N PHE A 92 109.67 24.77 -51.16
CA PHE A 92 109.58 23.65 -50.24
C PHE A 92 108.94 24.09 -48.91
N ASP A 93 109.35 25.26 -48.40
CA ASP A 93 108.76 25.84 -47.18
C ASP A 93 107.28 26.20 -47.35
N THR A 94 106.82 26.57 -48.56
CA THR A 94 105.38 26.74 -48.80
C THR A 94 104.62 25.42 -48.80
N LEU A 95 105.24 24.33 -49.30
CA LEU A 95 104.61 23.01 -49.40
C LEU A 95 104.44 22.37 -48.02
N THR A 96 105.45 22.45 -47.16
CA THR A 96 105.40 21.98 -45.75
C THR A 96 104.32 22.71 -44.96
N ASN A 97 104.26 24.05 -45.06
CA ASN A 97 103.25 24.86 -44.41
C ASN A 97 101.83 24.53 -44.91
N GLN A 98 101.67 24.33 -46.22
CA GLN A 98 100.39 23.91 -46.79
C GLN A 98 99.98 22.53 -46.27
N PHE A 99 100.90 21.57 -46.25
CA PHE A 99 100.66 20.24 -45.70
C PHE A 99 100.24 20.31 -44.23
N TYR A 100 100.93 21.08 -43.40
CA TYR A 100 100.57 21.28 -41.99
C TYR A 100 99.13 21.78 -41.84
N ASN A 101 98.71 22.76 -42.65
CA ASN A 101 97.35 23.29 -42.63
C ASN A 101 96.30 22.29 -43.13
N ASP A 102 96.58 21.59 -44.24
CA ASP A 102 95.65 20.62 -44.83
C ASP A 102 95.41 19.43 -43.90
N MET A 103 96.43 19.02 -43.14
CA MET A 103 96.33 17.93 -42.16
C MET A 103 95.60 18.33 -40.86
N GLN A 104 95.25 19.61 -40.65
CA GLN A 104 94.38 20.03 -39.53
C GLN A 104 92.90 19.69 -39.76
N VAL A 105 92.51 19.32 -40.98
CA VAL A 105 91.11 18.99 -41.29
C VAL A 105 90.70 17.64 -40.69
N PHE A 106 91.66 16.77 -40.40
CA PHE A 106 91.39 15.53 -39.66
C PHE A 106 90.93 15.82 -38.23
N GLY A 107 89.96 15.03 -37.76
CA GLY A 107 89.54 15.08 -36.35
C GLY A 107 90.68 14.72 -35.38
N GLN A 108 90.52 15.09 -34.11
CA GLN A 108 91.49 14.76 -33.04
C GLN A 108 91.72 13.26 -32.86
N ASP A 109 90.80 12.44 -33.37
CA ASP A 109 90.80 10.99 -33.27
C ASP A 109 91.73 10.29 -34.28
N VAL A 110 92.25 11.01 -35.28
CA VAL A 110 93.15 10.45 -36.32
C VAL A 110 94.61 10.66 -35.91
N GLY A 111 95.35 9.56 -35.77
CA GLY A 111 96.77 9.56 -35.42
C GLY A 111 97.64 10.19 -36.51
N ILE A 112 98.79 10.75 -36.13
CA ILE A 112 99.67 11.52 -37.04
C ILE A 112 100.24 10.67 -38.17
N GLN A 113 100.41 9.37 -37.95
CA GLN A 113 100.89 8.43 -38.96
C GLN A 113 99.93 8.30 -40.15
N ASP A 114 98.64 8.54 -39.93
CA ASP A 114 97.59 8.46 -40.95
C ASP A 114 97.28 9.84 -41.56
N ARG A 115 97.99 10.89 -41.15
CA ARG A 115 97.85 12.25 -41.68
C ARG A 115 98.81 12.46 -42.85
N HIS A 116 98.37 12.01 -44.02
CA HIS A 116 99.06 12.27 -45.28
C HIS A 116 98.05 12.55 -46.40
N TYR A 117 98.52 13.10 -47.53
CA TYR A 117 97.63 13.50 -48.63
C TYR A 117 96.81 12.34 -49.22
N GLY A 118 97.34 11.10 -49.17
CA GLY A 118 96.61 9.90 -49.62
C GLY A 118 95.37 9.60 -48.77
N ALA A 119 95.49 9.67 -47.44
CA ALA A 119 94.39 9.40 -46.52
C ALA A 119 93.34 10.51 -46.47
N LEU A 120 93.72 11.75 -46.80
CA LEU A 120 92.83 12.91 -46.78
C LEU A 120 91.66 12.76 -47.76
N VAL A 121 91.92 12.21 -48.94
CA VAL A 121 90.89 11.97 -49.96
C VAL A 121 89.87 10.95 -49.47
N ASP A 122 90.33 9.84 -48.88
CA ASP A 122 89.46 8.81 -48.33
C ASP A 122 88.64 9.31 -47.14
N TYR A 123 89.24 10.14 -46.27
CA TYR A 123 88.56 10.78 -45.16
C TYR A 123 87.41 11.69 -45.64
N PHE A 124 87.66 12.55 -46.63
CA PHE A 124 86.59 13.40 -47.19
C PHE A 124 85.51 12.57 -47.90
N MET A 125 85.88 11.53 -48.64
CA MET A 125 84.91 10.66 -49.31
C MET A 125 84.01 9.93 -48.31
N ASN A 126 84.57 9.42 -47.21
CA ASN A 126 83.80 8.78 -46.15
C ASN A 126 82.94 9.80 -45.39
N ALA A 127 83.49 10.95 -45.03
CA ALA A 127 82.73 12.02 -44.36
C ALA A 127 81.56 12.53 -45.23
N ILE A 128 81.74 12.66 -46.55
CA ILE A 128 80.68 13.03 -47.49
C ILE A 128 79.61 11.92 -47.58
N ARG A 129 80.03 10.63 -47.63
CA ARG A 129 79.10 9.50 -47.64
C ARG A 129 78.25 9.46 -46.37
N ASP A 130 78.87 9.51 -45.20
CA ASP A 130 78.18 9.48 -43.90
C ASP A 130 77.22 10.66 -43.78
N ARG A 131 77.66 11.85 -44.20
CA ARG A 131 76.82 13.04 -44.16
C ARG A 131 75.64 12.94 -45.13
N ASN A 132 75.83 12.39 -46.32
CA ASN A 132 74.74 12.14 -47.28
C ASN A 132 73.74 11.10 -46.75
N GLU A 133 74.22 10.05 -46.08
CA GLU A 133 73.36 9.07 -45.42
C GLU A 133 72.54 9.70 -44.29
N GLN A 134 73.19 10.47 -43.42
CA GLN A 134 72.52 11.21 -42.34
C GLN A 134 71.48 12.21 -42.88
N TYR A 135 71.79 12.94 -43.95
CA TYR A 135 70.81 13.82 -44.60
C TYR A 135 69.64 13.04 -45.23
N GLY A 136 69.90 11.86 -45.80
CA GLY A 136 68.86 10.96 -46.27
C GLY A 136 67.91 10.53 -45.16
N VAL A 137 68.46 10.01 -44.05
CA VAL A 137 67.69 9.60 -42.86
C VAL A 137 66.91 10.77 -42.27
N ALA A 138 67.56 11.93 -42.06
CA ALA A 138 66.90 13.10 -41.51
C ALA A 138 65.76 13.62 -42.39
N ARG A 139 65.90 13.53 -43.73
CA ARG A 139 64.85 13.89 -44.67
C ARG A 139 63.68 12.90 -44.63
N ASP A 140 63.97 11.60 -44.56
CA ASP A 140 62.95 10.56 -44.47
C ASP A 140 62.17 10.65 -43.16
N ASP A 141 62.85 10.92 -42.04
CA ASP A 141 62.22 11.14 -40.74
C ASP A 141 61.37 12.43 -40.75
N ALA A 142 61.88 13.52 -41.34
CA ALA A 142 61.09 14.74 -41.50
C ALA A 142 59.82 14.50 -42.35
N ASN A 143 59.90 13.68 -43.39
CA ASN A 143 58.75 13.31 -44.21
C ASN A 143 57.76 12.42 -43.44
N LYS A 144 58.24 11.43 -42.68
CA LYS A 144 57.39 10.58 -41.83
C LYS A 144 56.68 11.39 -40.76
N ILE A 145 57.40 12.27 -40.05
CA ILE A 145 56.83 13.15 -39.02
C ILE A 145 55.77 14.08 -39.64
N ARG A 146 56.03 14.66 -40.81
CA ARG A 146 55.04 15.49 -41.52
C ARG A 146 53.80 14.70 -41.94
N ALA A 147 53.98 13.47 -42.43
CA ALA A 147 52.87 12.61 -42.81
C ALA A 147 52.03 12.23 -41.59
N GLN A 148 52.66 11.83 -40.49
CA GLN A 148 51.99 11.53 -39.22
C GLN A 148 51.25 12.75 -38.64
N ALA A 149 51.90 13.92 -38.62
CA ALA A 149 51.26 15.15 -38.16
C ALA A 149 50.04 15.52 -39.03
N ALA A 150 50.11 15.31 -40.35
CA ALA A 150 48.98 15.55 -41.23
C ALA A 150 47.81 14.59 -40.94
N THR A 151 48.08 13.29 -40.74
CA THR A 151 47.04 12.31 -40.38
C THR A 151 46.45 12.57 -39.00
N ASP A 152 47.27 12.98 -38.03
CA ASP A 152 46.82 13.29 -36.67
C ASP A 152 45.94 14.56 -36.66
N VAL A 153 46.30 15.57 -37.45
CA VAL A 153 45.47 16.79 -37.61
C VAL A 153 44.16 16.46 -38.32
N GLU A 154 44.16 15.60 -39.35
CA GLU A 154 42.95 15.21 -40.06
C GLU A 154 42.01 14.38 -39.17
N THR A 155 42.55 13.41 -38.42
CA THR A 155 41.77 12.61 -37.46
C THR A 155 41.24 13.47 -36.32
N ALA A 156 42.02 14.41 -35.79
CA ALA A 156 41.57 15.36 -34.78
C ALA A 156 40.45 16.26 -35.30
N ARG A 157 40.55 16.77 -36.53
CA ARG A 157 39.49 17.57 -37.17
C ARG A 157 38.22 16.75 -37.41
N ALA A 158 38.35 15.50 -37.86
CA ALA A 158 37.21 14.61 -38.05
C ALA A 158 36.53 14.27 -36.72
N ALA A 159 37.29 14.06 -35.64
CA ALA A 159 36.76 13.84 -34.31
C ALA A 159 36.05 15.09 -33.76
N GLN A 160 36.62 16.29 -33.95
CA GLN A 160 35.97 17.55 -33.57
C GLN A 160 34.67 17.78 -34.33
N ALA A 161 34.63 17.54 -35.64
CA ALA A 161 33.41 17.69 -36.43
C ALA A 161 32.29 16.75 -35.95
N LYS A 162 32.62 15.48 -35.66
CA LYS A 162 31.66 14.53 -35.09
C LYS A 162 31.17 14.95 -33.72
N ALA A 163 32.07 15.40 -32.84
CA ALA A 163 31.69 15.88 -31.51
C ALA A 163 30.78 17.11 -31.57
N GLU A 164 31.04 18.03 -32.52
CA GLU A 164 30.19 19.21 -32.72
C GLU A 164 28.81 18.82 -33.26
N GLU A 165 28.73 17.90 -34.22
CA GLU A 165 27.47 17.36 -34.75
C GLU A 165 26.66 16.63 -33.65
N GLU A 166 27.31 15.79 -32.84
CA GLU A 166 26.68 15.13 -31.70
C GLU A 166 26.18 16.15 -30.67
N ARG A 167 26.95 17.20 -30.38
CA ARG A 167 26.55 18.27 -29.46
C ARG A 167 25.33 19.04 -29.99
N GLU A 168 25.28 19.34 -31.30
CA GLU A 168 24.14 19.99 -31.92
C GLU A 168 22.89 19.10 -31.92
N ASN A 169 23.05 17.80 -32.20
CA ASN A 169 21.94 16.85 -32.17
C ASN A 169 21.40 16.67 -30.76
N LEU A 170 22.27 16.56 -29.75
CA LEU A 170 21.88 16.51 -28.35
C LEU A 170 21.21 17.82 -27.90
N ALA A 171 21.71 18.97 -28.35
CA ALA A 171 21.09 20.26 -28.03
C ALA A 171 19.66 20.35 -28.61
N LYS A 172 19.46 19.92 -29.86
CA LYS A 172 18.13 19.86 -30.50
C LYS A 172 17.19 18.89 -29.76
N GLN A 173 17.66 17.68 -29.44
CA GLN A 173 16.87 16.71 -28.68
C GLN A 173 16.46 17.24 -27.30
N LEU A 174 17.36 17.94 -26.61
CA LEU A 174 17.08 18.52 -25.30
C LEU A 174 16.10 19.69 -25.38
N GLU A 175 16.14 20.48 -26.46
CA GLU A 175 15.15 21.53 -26.71
C GLU A 175 13.77 20.93 -27.06
N ASP A 176 13.72 19.93 -27.93
CA ASP A 176 12.49 19.18 -28.25
C ASP A 176 11.88 18.54 -27.00
N GLU A 177 12.68 17.88 -26.17
CA GLU A 177 12.22 17.29 -24.92
C GLU A 177 11.69 18.35 -23.94
N ARG A 178 12.37 19.51 -23.84
CA ARG A 178 11.89 20.63 -23.03
C ARG A 178 10.54 21.16 -23.51
N THR A 179 10.35 21.32 -24.83
CA THR A 179 9.06 21.77 -25.39
C THR A 179 7.95 20.73 -25.20
N GLN A 180 8.26 19.44 -25.36
CA GLN A 180 7.32 18.37 -25.08
C GLN A 180 6.95 18.32 -23.60
N PHE A 181 7.92 18.50 -22.70
CA PHE A 181 7.67 18.49 -21.27
C PHE A 181 6.84 19.69 -20.79
N THR A 182 7.05 20.89 -21.38
CA THR A 182 6.19 22.05 -21.08
C THR A 182 4.78 21.87 -21.64
N ALA A 183 4.65 21.34 -22.86
CA ALA A 183 3.35 21.00 -23.44
C ALA A 183 2.60 19.96 -22.60
N TYR A 184 3.28 18.90 -22.19
CA TYR A 184 2.72 17.86 -21.32
C TYR A 184 2.31 18.42 -19.95
N ARG A 185 3.14 19.29 -19.34
CA ARG A 185 2.76 19.96 -18.08
C ARG A 185 1.52 20.82 -18.23
N ASN A 186 1.39 21.58 -19.32
CA ASN A 186 0.23 22.43 -19.57
C ASN A 186 -1.04 21.61 -19.85
N ASP A 187 -0.93 20.52 -20.61
CA ASP A 187 -2.04 19.59 -20.85
C ASP A 187 -2.46 18.88 -19.54
N MET A 188 -1.50 18.44 -18.73
CA MET A 188 -1.76 17.83 -17.42
C MET A 188 -2.44 18.82 -16.48
N LEU A 189 -2.00 20.08 -16.44
CA LEU A 189 -2.64 21.14 -15.65
C LEU A 189 -4.09 21.35 -16.11
N THR A 190 -4.32 21.45 -17.42
CA THR A 190 -5.65 21.62 -18.01
C THR A 190 -6.57 20.43 -17.71
N LYS A 191 -6.04 19.20 -17.79
CA LYS A 191 -6.76 17.97 -17.41
C LYS A 191 -7.09 17.95 -15.92
N MET A 192 -6.16 18.39 -15.07
CA MET A 192 -6.37 18.47 -13.63
C MET A 192 -7.44 19.52 -13.26
N GLU A 193 -7.43 20.68 -13.92
CA GLU A 193 -8.46 21.71 -13.75
C GLU A 193 -9.82 21.21 -14.20
N ARG A 194 -9.94 20.62 -15.40
CA ARG A 194 -11.19 20.01 -15.87
C ARG A 194 -11.68 18.89 -14.94
N ALA A 195 -10.77 18.06 -14.44
CA ALA A 195 -11.10 17.01 -13.49
C ALA A 195 -11.62 17.61 -12.17
N LYS A 196 -10.95 18.64 -11.64
CA LYS A 196 -11.38 19.34 -10.42
C LYS A 196 -12.72 20.03 -10.60
N ASP A 197 -12.95 20.68 -11.73
CA ASP A 197 -14.21 21.35 -12.05
C ASP A 197 -15.35 20.33 -12.21
N SER A 198 -15.10 19.23 -12.92
CA SER A 198 -16.09 18.15 -13.07
C SER A 198 -16.43 17.49 -11.73
N LYS A 199 -15.43 17.29 -10.85
CA LYS A 199 -15.63 16.78 -9.50
C LYS A 199 -16.44 17.76 -8.65
N THR A 200 -16.07 19.04 -8.67
CA THR A 200 -16.80 20.09 -7.93
C THR A 200 -18.25 20.20 -8.42
N LYS A 201 -18.48 20.11 -9.73
CA LYS A 201 -19.83 20.08 -10.31
C LYS A 201 -20.61 18.85 -9.85
N SER A 202 -20.00 17.66 -9.94
CA SER A 202 -20.61 16.41 -9.50
C SER A 202 -20.94 16.42 -8.00
N GLU A 203 -20.10 17.01 -7.16
CA GLU A 203 -20.34 17.16 -5.72
C GLU A 203 -21.52 18.10 -5.45
N ARG A 204 -21.61 19.22 -6.18
CA ARG A 204 -22.77 20.14 -6.09
C ARG A 204 -24.07 19.47 -6.54
N ASP A 205 -24.02 18.75 -7.67
CA ASP A 205 -25.18 18.03 -8.22
C ASP A 205 -25.65 16.94 -7.23
N LEU A 206 -24.71 16.20 -6.61
CA LEU A 206 -25.00 15.21 -5.59
C LEU A 206 -25.60 15.83 -4.33
N GLN A 207 -25.05 16.96 -3.87
CA GLN A 207 -25.61 17.69 -2.72
C GLN A 207 -27.01 18.23 -3.01
N GLU A 208 -27.28 18.72 -4.23
CA GLU A 208 -28.60 19.16 -4.65
C GLU A 208 -29.59 18.00 -4.70
N LEU A 209 -29.20 16.87 -5.28
CA LEU A 209 -30.00 15.65 -5.31
C LEU A 209 -30.31 15.14 -3.90
N GLN A 210 -29.33 15.14 -2.99
CA GLN A 210 -29.55 14.76 -1.60
C GLN A 210 -30.53 15.71 -0.89
N ARG A 211 -30.44 17.02 -1.13
CA ARG A 211 -31.40 17.98 -0.57
C ARG A 211 -32.80 17.77 -1.14
N LYS A 212 -32.94 17.54 -2.45
CA LYS A 212 -34.22 17.23 -3.10
C LYS A 212 -34.83 15.96 -2.53
N ALA A 213 -34.06 14.87 -2.50
CA ALA A 213 -34.50 13.59 -1.94
C ALA A 213 -34.87 13.69 -0.45
N GLY A 214 -34.10 14.45 0.34
CA GLY A 214 -34.41 14.70 1.75
C GLY A 214 -35.71 15.49 1.94
N ASN A 215 -35.94 16.51 1.11
CA ASN A 215 -37.18 17.29 1.13
C ASN A 215 -38.39 16.45 0.72
N GLU A 216 -38.26 15.65 -0.34
CA GLU A 216 -39.32 14.76 -0.82
C GLU A 216 -39.64 13.67 0.21
N ARG A 217 -38.61 13.07 0.81
CA ARG A 217 -38.78 12.11 1.92
C ARG A 217 -39.52 12.74 3.09
N ASN A 218 -39.15 13.96 3.50
CA ASN A 218 -39.83 14.66 4.58
C ASN A 218 -41.28 15.01 4.24
N GLN A 219 -41.57 15.34 2.98
CA GLN A 219 -42.95 15.56 2.52
C GLN A 219 -43.77 14.28 2.56
N LEU A 220 -43.22 13.17 2.06
CA LEU A 220 -43.88 11.86 2.09
C LEU A 220 -44.12 11.38 3.52
N VAL A 221 -43.15 11.52 4.42
CA VAL A 221 -43.31 11.17 5.84
C VAL A 221 -44.43 11.98 6.51
N ARG A 222 -44.51 13.29 6.24
CA ARG A 222 -45.63 14.11 6.74
C ARG A 222 -46.96 13.66 6.15
N GLN A 223 -47.00 13.32 4.86
CA GLN A 223 -48.22 12.82 4.23
C GLN A 223 -48.64 11.48 4.84
N THR A 224 -47.71 10.56 5.10
CA THR A 224 -48.03 9.29 5.74
C THR A 224 -48.55 9.49 7.16
N GLU A 225 -47.95 10.38 7.95
CA GLU A 225 -48.42 10.69 9.31
C GLU A 225 -49.83 11.32 9.30
N ILE A 226 -50.10 12.21 8.35
CA ILE A 226 -51.45 12.77 8.14
C ILE A 226 -52.44 11.69 7.72
N LEU A 227 -52.05 10.79 6.82
CA LEU A 227 -52.92 9.69 6.37
C LEU A 227 -53.19 8.70 7.50
N GLU A 228 -52.19 8.35 8.31
CA GLU A 228 -52.32 7.47 9.46
C GLU A 228 -53.26 8.07 10.52
N SER A 229 -53.07 9.33 10.88
CA SER A 229 -53.98 10.02 11.80
C SER A 229 -55.41 10.15 11.22
N THR A 230 -55.54 10.34 9.91
CA THR A 230 -56.86 10.32 9.24
C THR A 230 -57.48 8.93 9.29
N ILE A 231 -56.71 7.87 9.09
CA ILE A 231 -57.18 6.48 9.20
C ILE A 231 -57.58 6.17 10.64
N GLU A 232 -56.82 6.59 11.64
CA GLU A 232 -57.17 6.38 13.04
C GLU A 232 -58.46 7.09 13.44
N THR A 233 -58.61 8.35 13.05
CA THR A 233 -59.85 9.12 13.28
C THR A 233 -61.04 8.46 12.56
N GLN A 234 -60.89 8.06 11.30
CA GLN A 234 -61.92 7.32 10.58
C GLN A 234 -62.22 5.95 11.20
N LYS A 235 -61.22 5.21 11.70
CA LYS A 235 -61.43 3.96 12.44
C LYS A 235 -62.19 4.20 13.73
N LEU A 236 -61.90 5.29 14.44
CA LEU A 236 -62.55 5.64 15.69
C LEU A 236 -64.00 6.09 15.44
N GLU A 237 -64.25 6.85 14.38
CA GLU A 237 -65.60 7.19 13.90
C GLU A 237 -66.36 5.96 13.42
N LEU A 238 -65.74 5.08 12.64
CA LEU A 238 -66.31 3.81 12.22
C LEU A 238 -66.60 2.91 13.41
N ASN A 239 -65.76 2.87 14.43
CA ASN A 239 -66.00 2.11 15.66
C ASN A 239 -67.10 2.74 16.52
N LYS A 240 -67.28 4.06 16.51
CA LYS A 240 -68.42 4.72 17.14
C LYS A 240 -69.72 4.43 16.39
N LEU A 241 -69.69 4.49 15.06
CA LEU A 241 -70.84 4.18 14.19
C LEU A 241 -71.19 2.68 14.21
N ARG A 242 -70.19 1.79 14.25
CA ARG A 242 -70.35 0.34 14.46
C ARG A 242 -70.57 -0.01 15.94
N GLY A 243 -70.30 0.92 16.85
CA GLY A 243 -70.44 0.80 18.31
C GLY A 243 -71.89 0.72 18.78
N GLY A 244 -72.85 0.90 17.87
CA GLY A 244 -74.16 0.24 17.96
C GLY A 244 -74.04 -1.28 17.77
N ARG A 245 -73.16 -1.94 18.54
CA ARG A 245 -73.21 -3.40 18.68
C ARG A 245 -74.42 -3.66 19.57
N PHE A 246 -75.53 -4.03 18.93
CA PHE A 246 -76.77 -4.45 19.58
C PHE A 246 -76.53 -5.72 20.39
N GLU A 247 -75.89 -5.60 21.56
CA GLU A 247 -76.15 -6.56 22.61
C GLU A 247 -77.63 -6.38 22.96
N THR A 248 -78.38 -7.44 22.74
CA THR A 248 -79.79 -7.51 23.03
C THR A 248 -79.96 -8.54 24.12
N VAL A 249 -80.80 -8.22 25.10
CA VAL A 249 -81.24 -9.18 26.11
C VAL A 249 -81.85 -10.38 25.39
N GLN A 250 -81.51 -11.59 25.84
CA GLN A 250 -81.98 -12.79 25.14
C GLN A 250 -83.38 -13.20 25.62
N GLY A 251 -83.73 -12.89 26.86
CA GLY A 251 -85.03 -13.24 27.44
C GLY A 251 -85.38 -12.40 28.66
N GLU A 252 -86.48 -12.78 29.31
CA GLU A 252 -87.02 -12.17 30.53
C GLU A 252 -87.51 -13.25 31.51
N ILE A 253 -87.53 -12.89 32.79
CA ILE A 253 -88.09 -13.72 33.85
C ILE A 253 -89.61 -13.60 33.82
N ARG A 254 -90.29 -14.74 33.67
CA ARG A 254 -91.76 -14.82 33.66
C ARG A 254 -92.35 -14.91 35.05
N TYR A 255 -91.82 -15.82 35.87
CA TYR A 255 -92.36 -16.11 37.20
C TYR A 255 -91.24 -16.44 38.16
N VAL A 256 -91.37 -15.96 39.39
CA VAL A 256 -90.45 -16.27 40.49
C VAL A 256 -91.15 -17.19 41.48
N LEU A 257 -90.62 -18.39 41.67
CA LEU A 257 -91.18 -19.44 42.53
C LEU A 257 -90.33 -19.62 43.80
N ARG A 258 -90.98 -20.10 44.87
CA ARG A 258 -90.33 -20.49 46.14
C ARG A 258 -89.42 -19.40 46.74
N GLY A 259 -89.89 -18.15 46.74
CA GLY A 259 -89.19 -17.03 47.37
C GLY A 259 -87.85 -16.68 46.71
N GLY A 260 -87.75 -16.80 45.37
CA GLY A 260 -86.56 -16.40 44.62
C GLY A 260 -85.52 -17.49 44.41
N LYS A 261 -85.82 -18.76 44.70
CA LYS A 261 -84.87 -19.88 44.51
C LYS A 261 -85.02 -20.59 43.16
N ILE A 262 -86.21 -20.52 42.57
CA ILE A 262 -86.52 -21.11 41.27
C ILE A 262 -87.20 -20.03 40.44
N VAL A 263 -86.78 -19.85 39.21
CA VAL A 263 -87.35 -18.88 38.28
C VAL A 263 -87.74 -19.56 36.98
N SER A 264 -88.79 -19.06 36.34
CA SER A 264 -89.17 -19.46 34.98
C SER A 264 -88.77 -18.37 34.00
N ILE A 265 -88.13 -18.74 32.90
CA ILE A 265 -87.68 -17.83 31.84
C ILE A 265 -88.44 -18.08 30.54
N ASN A 266 -88.60 -17.04 29.73
CA ASN A 266 -89.28 -17.10 28.42
C ASN A 266 -88.44 -17.72 27.28
N LEU A 267 -87.53 -18.64 27.63
CA LEU A 267 -86.62 -19.33 26.71
C LEU A 267 -86.86 -20.84 26.82
N GLY A 268 -86.81 -21.56 25.69
CA GLY A 268 -87.09 -22.99 25.69
C GLY A 268 -86.47 -23.76 24.53
N SER A 269 -87.07 -24.90 24.18
CA SER A 269 -86.53 -25.80 23.16
C SER A 269 -86.50 -25.20 21.75
N ALA A 270 -87.44 -24.33 21.40
CA ALA A 270 -87.46 -23.65 20.10
C ALA A 270 -86.32 -22.62 19.97
N ASP A 271 -85.82 -22.10 21.09
CA ASP A 271 -84.71 -21.16 21.14
C ASP A 271 -83.33 -21.86 21.15
N ALA A 272 -83.31 -23.19 21.03
CA ALA A 272 -82.13 -24.05 21.18
C ALA A 272 -81.50 -24.01 22.59
N LEU A 273 -82.31 -23.78 23.62
CA LEU A 273 -81.87 -23.86 25.01
C LEU A 273 -81.58 -25.31 25.42
N ARG A 274 -80.52 -25.52 26.22
CA ARG A 274 -80.17 -26.82 26.81
C ARG A 274 -80.14 -26.72 28.35
N PRO A 275 -80.45 -27.80 29.08
CA PRO A 275 -80.22 -27.82 30.52
C PRO A 275 -78.73 -27.62 30.84
N GLY A 276 -78.44 -26.94 31.95
CA GLY A 276 -77.08 -26.63 32.41
C GLY A 276 -76.56 -25.25 32.02
N ILE A 277 -77.21 -24.55 31.07
CA ILE A 277 -76.80 -23.20 30.66
C ILE A 277 -77.10 -22.20 31.76
N THR A 278 -76.15 -21.28 31.96
CA THR A 278 -76.21 -20.26 33.01
C THR A 278 -76.39 -18.87 32.41
N PHE A 279 -77.21 -18.06 33.08
CA PHE A 279 -77.53 -16.69 32.69
C PHE A 279 -77.37 -15.72 33.87
N GLY A 280 -76.98 -14.49 33.57
CA GLY A 280 -77.07 -13.36 34.49
C GLY A 280 -78.43 -12.68 34.37
N VAL A 281 -79.02 -12.31 35.50
CA VAL A 281 -80.25 -11.53 35.60
C VAL A 281 -79.87 -10.08 35.77
N ILE A 282 -80.40 -9.21 34.91
CA ILE A 282 -80.18 -7.76 34.95
C ILE A 282 -81.52 -7.04 35.16
N ASP A 283 -81.44 -5.80 35.65
CA ASP A 283 -82.62 -4.96 35.78
C ASP A 283 -83.23 -4.62 34.41
N ARG A 284 -84.54 -4.39 34.41
CA ARG A 284 -85.30 -3.94 33.24
C ARG A 284 -84.83 -2.58 32.73
N ASP A 285 -84.39 -1.71 33.63
CA ASP A 285 -83.98 -0.34 33.31
C ASP A 285 -82.53 -0.26 32.75
N ASP A 286 -81.69 -1.26 33.02
CA ASP A 286 -80.29 -1.33 32.57
C ASP A 286 -80.09 -2.02 31.20
N THR A 287 -81.19 -2.31 30.50
CA THR A 287 -81.19 -2.99 29.20
C THR A 287 -80.54 -2.20 28.06
N THR A 288 -80.20 -0.91 28.28
CA THR A 288 -79.63 -0.02 27.27
C THR A 288 -78.08 -0.07 27.22
N ARG A 289 -77.41 -0.50 28.31
CA ARG A 289 -75.93 -0.56 28.40
C ARG A 289 -75.46 -1.90 29.01
N LEU A 290 -75.71 -3.00 28.28
CA LEU A 290 -75.36 -4.36 28.70
C LEU A 290 -73.89 -4.61 29.06
N GLN A 291 -72.96 -3.75 28.64
CA GLN A 291 -71.53 -3.84 28.98
C GLN A 291 -71.21 -3.38 30.41
N ASP A 292 -72.03 -2.48 30.97
CA ASP A 292 -71.83 -1.86 32.29
C ASP A 292 -72.95 -2.25 33.28
N ALA A 293 -73.87 -3.15 32.88
CA ALA A 293 -75.03 -3.52 33.67
C ALA A 293 -74.64 -4.43 34.85
N ASP A 294 -75.07 -4.06 36.06
CA ASP A 294 -74.86 -4.86 37.27
C ASP A 294 -75.75 -6.11 37.24
N ILE A 295 -75.12 -7.27 37.42
CA ILE A 295 -75.83 -8.56 37.48
C ILE A 295 -76.46 -8.70 38.87
N LYS A 296 -77.80 -8.77 38.92
CA LYS A 296 -78.56 -8.98 40.17
C LYS A 296 -78.35 -10.37 40.73
N ALA A 297 -78.41 -11.39 39.87
CA ALA A 297 -78.35 -12.80 40.27
C ALA A 297 -77.93 -13.68 39.08
N SER A 298 -77.47 -14.90 39.37
CA SER A 298 -77.10 -15.88 38.34
C SER A 298 -78.01 -17.09 38.42
N ILE A 299 -78.56 -17.51 37.28
CA ILE A 299 -79.56 -18.59 37.18
C ILE A 299 -79.08 -19.68 36.22
N GLN A 300 -79.26 -20.93 36.62
CA GLN A 300 -78.89 -22.10 35.82
C GLN A 300 -80.14 -22.89 35.42
N VAL A 301 -80.29 -23.16 34.12
CA VAL A 301 -81.44 -23.90 33.58
C VAL A 301 -81.39 -25.35 34.03
N THR A 302 -82.42 -25.80 34.75
CA THR A 302 -82.50 -27.18 35.24
C THR A 302 -83.41 -28.04 34.39
N LYS A 303 -84.52 -27.47 33.89
CA LYS A 303 -85.52 -28.20 33.11
C LYS A 303 -86.16 -27.34 32.06
N ILE A 304 -86.34 -27.89 30.86
CA ILE A 304 -87.10 -27.23 29.79
C ILE A 304 -88.54 -27.74 29.87
N LEU A 305 -89.49 -26.82 30.02
CA LEU A 305 -90.91 -27.14 30.20
C LEU A 305 -91.71 -27.02 28.89
N GLY A 306 -91.23 -26.24 27.92
CA GLY A 306 -91.89 -26.08 26.62
C GLY A 306 -91.04 -25.35 25.57
N PRO A 307 -91.65 -24.95 24.43
CA PRO A 307 -90.96 -24.30 23.31
C PRO A 307 -90.24 -23.00 23.68
N HIS A 308 -90.85 -22.17 24.54
CA HIS A 308 -90.31 -20.88 25.02
C HIS A 308 -90.46 -20.75 26.54
N LEU A 309 -90.31 -21.87 27.27
CA LEU A 309 -90.46 -21.91 28.71
C LEU A 309 -89.48 -22.90 29.33
N ALA A 310 -88.66 -22.42 30.26
CA ALA A 310 -87.74 -23.23 31.04
C ALA A 310 -87.73 -22.81 32.51
N GLU A 311 -87.46 -23.79 33.36
CA GLU A 311 -87.25 -23.64 34.79
C GLU A 311 -85.74 -23.57 35.06
N ALA A 312 -85.34 -22.57 35.83
CA ALA A 312 -83.96 -22.34 36.25
C ALA A 312 -83.87 -22.24 37.77
N ARG A 313 -82.75 -22.72 38.32
CA ARG A 313 -82.38 -22.57 39.73
C ARG A 313 -81.50 -21.33 39.87
N VAL A 314 -81.73 -20.55 40.91
CA VAL A 314 -80.82 -19.45 41.27
C VAL A 314 -79.57 -20.02 41.93
N VAL A 315 -78.41 -19.74 41.32
CA VAL A 315 -77.07 -20.17 41.76
C VAL A 315 -76.49 -19.12 42.70
N ALA A 316 -76.42 -17.86 42.24
CA ALA A 316 -75.98 -16.72 43.04
C ALA A 316 -77.21 -15.89 43.45
N MET A 317 -77.43 -15.75 44.76
CA MET A 317 -78.58 -15.01 45.29
C MET A 317 -78.38 -13.49 45.15
N PRO A 318 -79.46 -12.74 44.86
CA PRO A 318 -79.39 -11.29 44.80
C PRO A 318 -79.14 -10.65 46.16
N GLN A 319 -78.63 -9.41 46.12
CA GLN A 319 -78.58 -8.56 47.31
C GLN A 319 -80.00 -8.30 47.84
N ILE A 320 -80.14 -8.20 49.17
CA ILE A 320 -81.45 -8.03 49.83
C ILE A 320 -82.20 -6.79 49.31
N GLY A 321 -81.48 -5.74 48.92
CA GLY A 321 -82.05 -4.49 48.40
C GLY A 321 -82.51 -4.54 46.94
N ASN A 322 -82.16 -5.57 46.17
CA ASN A 322 -82.49 -5.69 44.74
C ASN A 322 -82.91 -7.12 44.39
N PRO A 323 -84.11 -7.58 44.80
CA PRO A 323 -84.57 -8.94 44.56
C PRO A 323 -84.87 -9.20 43.08
N ILE A 324 -84.85 -10.47 42.68
CA ILE A 324 -85.28 -10.90 41.34
C ILE A 324 -86.79 -10.70 41.22
N ILE A 325 -87.23 -9.97 40.20
CA ILE A 325 -88.63 -9.68 39.92
C ILE A 325 -89.05 -10.16 38.52
N GLU A 326 -90.36 -10.27 38.31
CA GLU A 326 -90.93 -10.60 37.00
C GLU A 326 -90.66 -9.46 36.01
N GLY A 327 -90.17 -9.81 34.82
CA GLY A 327 -89.77 -8.86 33.79
C GLY A 327 -88.31 -8.39 33.87
N ASP A 328 -87.53 -8.86 34.86
CA ASP A 328 -86.07 -8.72 34.82
C ASP A 328 -85.53 -9.42 33.57
N ALA A 329 -84.53 -8.81 32.93
CA ALA A 329 -83.99 -9.34 31.69
C ALA A 329 -82.88 -10.36 31.96
N VAL A 330 -82.73 -11.30 31.03
CA VAL A 330 -81.80 -12.42 31.14
C VAL A 330 -80.74 -12.28 30.06
N TYR A 331 -79.48 -12.26 30.48
CA TYR A 331 -78.33 -12.06 29.62
C TYR A 331 -77.27 -13.16 29.77
N SER A 332 -76.75 -13.67 28.64
CA SER A 332 -75.55 -14.52 28.62
C SER A 332 -74.60 -14.12 27.48
N PRO A 333 -73.31 -13.90 27.78
CA PRO A 333 -72.26 -13.76 26.76
C PRO A 333 -72.03 -15.05 25.95
N PHE A 334 -72.31 -16.21 26.55
CA PHE A 334 -71.97 -17.54 26.02
C PHE A 334 -73.10 -18.22 25.28
N TRP A 335 -74.29 -17.61 25.24
CA TRP A 335 -75.46 -18.18 24.58
C TRP A 335 -76.28 -17.13 23.82
N ALA A 336 -76.91 -17.55 22.73
CA ALA A 336 -77.84 -16.72 21.96
C ALA A 336 -78.99 -17.60 21.41
N PRO A 337 -80.23 -17.08 21.32
CA PRO A 337 -81.34 -17.84 20.77
C PRO A 337 -81.05 -18.31 19.34
N GLY A 338 -81.28 -19.58 19.07
CA GLY A 338 -81.21 -20.16 17.72
C GLY A 338 -79.80 -20.33 17.12
N ARG A 339 -78.71 -20.02 17.85
CA ARG A 339 -77.33 -20.28 17.39
C ARG A 339 -76.38 -20.63 18.53
N THR A 340 -75.41 -21.50 18.25
CA THR A 340 -74.29 -21.72 19.19
C THR A 340 -73.33 -20.53 19.12
N VAL A 341 -73.01 -19.96 20.27
CA VAL A 341 -72.02 -18.87 20.36
C VAL A 341 -70.64 -19.49 20.24
N ARG A 342 -69.83 -18.97 19.32
CA ARG A 342 -68.45 -19.41 19.13
C ARG A 342 -67.46 -18.42 19.73
N ILE A 343 -66.48 -18.92 20.46
CA ILE A 343 -65.38 -18.14 21.04
C ILE A 343 -64.07 -18.66 20.45
N ALA A 344 -63.17 -17.75 20.08
CA ALA A 344 -61.84 -18.10 19.61
C ALA A 344 -60.81 -17.67 20.66
N LEU A 345 -59.83 -18.54 20.93
CA LEU A 345 -58.70 -18.25 21.80
C LEU A 345 -57.47 -17.95 20.93
N ALA A 346 -56.73 -16.88 21.26
CA ALA A 346 -55.50 -16.52 20.56
C ALA A 346 -54.30 -16.42 21.53
N GLY A 347 -53.29 -17.24 21.27
CA GLY A 347 -52.06 -17.34 22.06
C GLY A 347 -52.19 -18.30 23.25
N GLY A 348 -51.10 -18.42 24.01
CA GLY A 348 -51.10 -19.09 25.30
C GLY A 348 -51.69 -18.15 26.35
N ILE A 349 -52.87 -18.49 26.86
CA ILE A 349 -53.54 -17.69 27.89
C ILE A 349 -53.13 -18.23 29.24
N ASP A 350 -52.37 -17.44 29.98
CA ASP A 350 -52.01 -17.68 31.36
C ASP A 350 -52.96 -16.87 32.25
N ILE A 351 -53.71 -17.54 33.13
CA ILE A 351 -54.74 -16.89 33.97
C ILE A 351 -54.25 -16.71 35.40
N ASP A 352 -53.31 -17.54 35.86
CA ASP A 352 -52.78 -17.55 37.23
C ASP A 352 -51.34 -17.01 37.34
N ASP A 353 -50.77 -16.51 36.23
CA ASP A 353 -49.40 -15.97 36.10
C ASP A 353 -48.35 -17.03 36.47
N ASP A 354 -48.64 -18.32 36.23
CA ASP A 354 -47.73 -19.46 36.48
C ASP A 354 -46.70 -19.68 35.36
N GLY A 355 -46.80 -18.92 34.26
CA GLY A 355 -45.94 -18.96 33.08
C GLY A 355 -46.30 -20.04 32.06
N ARG A 356 -47.39 -20.80 32.28
CA ARG A 356 -47.90 -21.86 31.40
C ARG A 356 -49.28 -21.49 30.83
N PRO A 357 -49.61 -21.97 29.63
CA PRO A 357 -50.93 -21.71 29.05
C PRO A 357 -52.01 -22.61 29.67
N ASP A 358 -53.09 -22.00 30.17
CA ASP A 358 -54.28 -22.65 30.73
C ASP A 358 -55.41 -22.85 29.69
N ASN A 359 -55.07 -22.94 28.41
CA ASN A 359 -56.05 -22.97 27.31
C ASN A 359 -57.05 -24.15 27.44
N ASP A 360 -56.60 -25.33 27.84
CA ASP A 360 -57.45 -26.53 28.00
C ASP A 360 -58.50 -26.36 29.10
N VAL A 361 -58.11 -25.69 30.18
CA VAL A 361 -58.95 -25.44 31.34
C VAL A 361 -60.01 -24.40 30.98
N LEU A 362 -59.59 -23.34 30.29
CA LEU A 362 -60.49 -22.32 29.77
C LEU A 362 -61.48 -22.92 28.75
N GLU A 363 -61.03 -23.88 27.95
CA GLU A 363 -61.88 -24.61 27.03
C GLU A 363 -62.99 -25.38 27.75
N GLY A 364 -62.66 -26.08 28.84
CA GLY A 364 -63.62 -26.75 29.69
C GLY A 364 -64.68 -25.80 30.26
N MET A 365 -64.25 -24.62 30.72
CA MET A 365 -65.16 -23.59 31.27
C MET A 365 -66.09 -22.99 30.22
N ILE A 366 -65.56 -22.66 29.03
CA ILE A 366 -66.36 -22.11 27.93
C ILE A 366 -67.44 -23.09 27.50
N LYS A 367 -67.09 -24.38 27.40
CA LYS A 367 -68.04 -25.46 27.09
C LYS A 367 -69.09 -25.64 28.18
N ALA A 368 -68.68 -25.56 29.46
CA ALA A 368 -69.60 -25.64 30.59
C ALA A 368 -70.60 -24.46 30.61
N ALA A 369 -70.15 -23.26 30.22
CA ALA A 369 -70.99 -22.07 30.10
C ALA A 369 -71.95 -22.12 28.87
N GLY A 370 -71.78 -23.08 27.96
CA GLY A 370 -72.67 -23.32 26.82
C GLY A 370 -72.20 -22.77 25.47
N ALA A 371 -70.95 -22.31 25.37
CA ALA A 371 -70.34 -21.84 24.12
C ALA A 371 -69.45 -22.92 23.47
N GLU A 372 -69.25 -22.81 22.16
CA GLU A 372 -68.34 -23.65 21.38
C GLU A 372 -67.03 -22.90 21.10
N ILE A 373 -65.94 -23.64 20.93
CA ILE A 373 -64.63 -23.06 20.61
C ILE A 373 -64.40 -23.21 19.12
N ALA A 374 -64.16 -22.09 18.43
CA ALA A 374 -63.88 -22.07 17.00
C ALA A 374 -62.40 -22.27 16.68
N ASP A 375 -61.52 -21.81 17.58
CA ASP A 375 -60.07 -21.96 17.47
C ASP A 375 -59.48 -22.04 18.88
N ASN A 376 -58.64 -23.05 19.12
CA ASN A 376 -57.94 -23.30 20.39
C ASN A 376 -56.57 -22.62 20.45
N GLY A 377 -56.20 -21.87 19.41
CA GLY A 377 -54.92 -21.18 19.33
C GLY A 377 -53.84 -21.95 18.55
N GLU A 378 -54.13 -23.14 18.00
CA GLU A 378 -53.18 -23.94 17.21
C GLU A 378 -53.07 -23.50 15.73
N ARG A 379 -53.36 -22.22 15.42
CA ARG A 379 -53.14 -21.58 14.10
C ARG A 379 -53.98 -22.15 12.94
N THR A 380 -54.97 -23.01 13.19
CA THR A 380 -55.78 -23.65 12.14
C THR A 380 -57.24 -23.23 12.08
N GLY A 381 -57.76 -22.47 13.05
CA GLY A 381 -59.14 -22.01 13.04
C GLY A 381 -59.37 -20.81 12.11
N ARG A 382 -60.45 -20.84 11.34
CA ARG A 382 -60.93 -19.66 10.61
C ARG A 382 -61.67 -18.76 11.58
N ILE A 383 -61.16 -17.54 11.80
CA ILE A 383 -61.89 -16.49 12.51
C ILE A 383 -62.98 -15.96 11.55
N ASP A 384 -64.12 -16.65 11.57
CA ASP A 384 -65.30 -16.27 10.79
C ASP A 384 -66.17 -15.25 11.56
N PRO A 385 -67.03 -14.45 10.89
CA PRO A 385 -67.98 -13.54 11.56
C PRO A 385 -68.98 -14.22 12.52
N SER A 386 -69.03 -15.56 12.52
CA SER A 386 -69.80 -16.36 13.49
C SER A 386 -69.18 -16.37 14.90
N VAL A 387 -67.91 -16.00 15.04
CA VAL A 387 -67.21 -15.90 16.31
C VAL A 387 -67.64 -14.60 17.01
N ARG A 388 -68.09 -14.72 18.26
CA ARG A 388 -68.55 -13.57 19.06
C ARG A 388 -67.37 -12.82 19.68
N PHE A 389 -66.48 -13.56 20.34
CA PHE A 389 -65.32 -13.04 21.06
C PHE A 389 -64.02 -13.71 20.58
N LEU A 390 -63.00 -12.90 20.29
CA LEU A 390 -61.61 -13.33 20.28
C LEU A 390 -61.01 -13.01 21.65
N VAL A 391 -60.60 -14.03 22.37
CA VAL A 391 -59.98 -13.90 23.68
C VAL A 391 -58.48 -13.91 23.49
N VAL A 392 -57.84 -12.84 23.94
CA VAL A 392 -56.40 -12.64 23.79
C VAL A 392 -55.76 -12.75 25.17
N GLY A 393 -54.74 -13.60 25.28
CA GLY A 393 -53.90 -13.73 26.47
C GLY A 393 -53.02 -12.51 26.70
N GLU A 394 -52.35 -12.48 27.85
CA GLU A 394 -51.32 -11.47 28.10
C GLU A 394 -50.15 -11.66 27.14
N SER A 395 -49.49 -10.55 26.78
CA SER A 395 -48.34 -10.64 25.89
C SER A 395 -47.20 -11.32 26.64
N PRO A 396 -46.49 -12.31 26.05
CA PRO A 396 -45.45 -13.02 26.77
C PRO A 396 -44.38 -12.04 27.27
N LYS A 397 -44.12 -12.05 28.59
CA LYS A 397 -43.02 -11.29 29.19
C LYS A 397 -41.71 -11.88 28.64
N ILE A 398 -40.88 -11.04 28.03
CA ILE A 398 -39.63 -11.43 27.33
C ILE A 398 -38.53 -11.84 28.34
N GLU A 399 -38.74 -11.65 29.64
CA GLU A 399 -37.76 -12.05 30.66
C GLU A 399 -37.63 -13.57 30.76
N GLY A 400 -36.54 -14.11 30.22
CA GLY A 400 -36.13 -15.51 30.41
C GLY A 400 -36.64 -16.53 29.38
N ARG A 401 -37.39 -16.10 28.36
CA ARG A 401 -37.75 -16.92 27.18
C ARG A 401 -36.82 -16.63 25.99
N ASP A 402 -36.62 -17.62 25.13
CA ASP A 402 -35.92 -17.44 23.86
C ASP A 402 -36.58 -16.30 23.05
N GLU A 403 -35.83 -15.24 22.74
CA GLU A 403 -36.32 -14.02 22.07
C GLU A 403 -37.04 -14.34 20.74
N ASP A 404 -36.59 -15.38 20.03
CA ASP A 404 -37.17 -15.83 18.77
C ASP A 404 -38.57 -16.46 18.94
N ALA A 405 -38.80 -17.18 20.04
CA ALA A 405 -40.11 -17.79 20.33
C ALA A 405 -41.13 -16.73 20.76
N ALA A 406 -40.71 -15.77 21.58
CA ALA A 406 -41.55 -14.65 22.00
C ALA A 406 -41.94 -13.74 20.82
N ALA A 407 -41.01 -13.51 19.87
CA ALA A 407 -41.29 -12.75 18.66
C ALA A 407 -42.31 -13.46 17.74
N ALA A 408 -42.21 -14.79 17.59
CA ALA A 408 -43.15 -15.57 16.79
C ALA A 408 -44.56 -15.62 17.39
N GLU A 409 -44.67 -15.74 18.72
CA GLU A 409 -45.94 -15.67 19.45
C GLU A 409 -46.59 -14.28 19.34
N LEU A 410 -45.80 -13.21 19.45
CA LEU A 410 -46.27 -11.83 19.30
C LEU A 410 -46.76 -11.54 17.88
N ALA A 411 -46.05 -12.03 16.86
CA ALA A 411 -46.47 -11.92 15.47
C ALA A 411 -47.78 -12.67 15.21
N ALA A 412 -47.92 -13.90 15.72
CA ALA A 412 -49.15 -14.68 15.61
C ALA A 412 -50.34 -14.00 16.32
N LEU A 413 -50.09 -13.41 17.49
CA LEU A 413 -51.08 -12.62 18.23
C LEU A 413 -51.51 -11.37 17.45
N GLY A 414 -50.56 -10.67 16.83
CA GLY A 414 -50.79 -9.51 15.97
C GLY A 414 -51.66 -9.85 14.76
N GLU A 415 -51.33 -10.93 14.05
CA GLU A 415 -52.13 -11.43 12.93
C GLU A 415 -53.54 -11.86 13.34
N ALA A 416 -53.68 -12.54 14.49
CA ALA A 416 -54.99 -12.95 15.00
C ALA A 416 -55.87 -11.75 15.36
N LYS A 417 -55.29 -10.73 16.00
CA LYS A 417 -55.98 -9.45 16.29
C LYS A 417 -56.42 -8.76 14.99
N GLN A 418 -55.54 -8.68 14.00
CA GLN A 418 -55.86 -8.05 12.72
C GLN A 418 -57.01 -8.79 12.00
N ARG A 419 -56.93 -10.12 11.90
CA ARG A 419 -58.00 -10.96 11.32
C ARG A 419 -59.33 -10.80 12.06
N ALA A 420 -59.32 -10.74 13.38
CA ALA A 420 -60.55 -10.50 14.15
C ALA A 420 -61.14 -9.10 13.89
N THR A 421 -60.29 -8.07 13.77
CA THR A 421 -60.77 -6.71 13.43
C THR A 421 -61.34 -6.63 12.01
N GLU A 422 -60.74 -7.31 11.05
CA GLU A 422 -61.24 -7.40 9.67
C GLU A 422 -62.58 -8.15 9.59
N ALA A 423 -62.72 -9.24 10.35
CA ALA A 423 -63.96 -10.02 10.46
C ALA A 423 -65.04 -9.33 11.32
N GLY A 424 -64.74 -8.20 11.97
CA GLY A 424 -65.67 -7.46 12.83
C GLY A 424 -65.93 -8.09 14.21
N VAL A 425 -65.14 -9.11 14.58
CA VAL A 425 -65.22 -9.85 15.85
C VAL A 425 -64.78 -8.96 17.01
N THR A 426 -65.37 -9.15 18.19
CA THR A 426 -65.00 -8.37 19.39
C THR A 426 -63.76 -8.99 20.05
N VAL A 427 -62.73 -8.18 20.29
CA VAL A 427 -61.50 -8.65 20.96
C VAL A 427 -61.62 -8.32 22.45
N ILE A 428 -61.50 -9.33 23.31
CA ILE A 428 -61.55 -9.18 24.77
C ILE A 428 -60.28 -9.75 25.41
N PRO A 429 -59.79 -9.14 26.49
CA PRO A 429 -58.68 -9.72 27.25
C PRO A 429 -59.14 -10.92 28.06
N ALA A 430 -58.22 -11.86 28.35
CA ALA A 430 -58.51 -13.07 29.11
C ALA A 430 -59.18 -12.82 30.48
N TRP A 431 -58.74 -11.80 31.23
CA TRP A 431 -59.34 -11.45 32.52
C TRP A 431 -60.82 -11.07 32.41
N LYS A 432 -61.25 -10.46 31.29
CA LYS A 432 -62.65 -10.06 31.07
C LYS A 432 -63.53 -11.28 30.74
N LEU A 433 -62.97 -12.27 30.05
CA LEU A 433 -63.65 -13.55 29.91
C LEU A 433 -63.80 -14.24 31.27
N GLN A 434 -62.73 -14.24 32.07
CA GLN A 434 -62.75 -14.83 33.40
C GLN A 434 -63.75 -14.13 34.32
N SER A 435 -63.89 -12.80 34.25
CA SER A 435 -64.92 -12.10 35.02
C SER A 435 -66.33 -12.52 34.59
N TYR A 436 -66.60 -12.67 33.30
CA TYR A 436 -67.89 -13.21 32.83
C TYR A 436 -68.14 -14.64 33.28
N LEU A 437 -67.11 -15.49 33.32
CA LEU A 437 -67.26 -16.87 33.80
C LEU A 437 -67.51 -16.92 35.32
N LYS A 438 -66.77 -16.11 36.09
CA LYS A 438 -66.91 -16.00 37.56
C LYS A 438 -68.28 -15.47 37.98
N THR A 439 -68.83 -14.49 37.26
CA THR A 439 -70.16 -13.94 37.60
C THR A 439 -71.27 -14.94 37.33
N LEU A 440 -71.14 -15.78 36.31
CA LEU A 440 -72.19 -16.74 35.95
C LEU A 440 -72.25 -17.91 36.93
N ASP A 441 -71.12 -18.42 37.41
CA ASP A 441 -71.13 -19.58 38.30
C ASP A 441 -70.09 -19.44 39.42
N ASP A 442 -70.57 -19.09 40.63
CA ASP A 442 -69.76 -19.02 41.86
C ASP A 442 -69.26 -20.40 42.32
N SER A 443 -69.78 -21.49 41.72
CA SER A 443 -69.27 -22.85 41.93
C SER A 443 -68.15 -23.25 40.96
N LEU A 444 -67.89 -22.46 39.92
CA LEU A 444 -66.67 -22.57 39.11
C LEU A 444 -65.49 -22.02 39.93
N THR A 445 -64.99 -22.86 40.84
CA THR A 445 -63.74 -22.61 41.56
C THR A 445 -62.62 -22.29 40.57
N THR A 446 -61.81 -21.27 40.84
CA THR A 446 -60.54 -21.07 40.14
C THR A 446 -59.78 -22.39 40.21
N PRO A 447 -59.59 -23.09 39.08
CA PRO A 447 -58.83 -24.32 39.05
C PRO A 447 -57.42 -23.97 39.50
N LEU A 448 -56.76 -24.89 40.18
CA LEU A 448 -55.50 -24.59 40.85
C LEU A 448 -54.33 -24.32 39.87
N GLY A 449 -54.57 -24.19 38.57
CA GLY A 449 -53.54 -23.97 37.55
C GLY A 449 -52.96 -25.26 36.99
N SER A 450 -52.31 -25.15 35.84
CA SER A 450 -51.59 -26.26 35.20
C SER A 450 -50.30 -26.67 35.96
N ALA A 451 -49.83 -25.84 36.89
CA ALA A 451 -48.66 -26.09 37.73
C ALA A 451 -48.90 -27.11 38.87
N VAL A 452 -50.15 -27.42 39.23
CA VAL A 452 -50.43 -28.22 40.43
C VAL A 452 -50.07 -29.67 40.24
N ARG A 453 -49.31 -30.19 41.20
CA ARG A 453 -48.97 -31.61 41.23
C ARG A 453 -49.69 -32.29 42.37
N GLY A 454 -50.09 -33.55 42.19
CA GLY A 454 -50.70 -34.33 43.27
C GLY A 454 -49.80 -34.47 44.52
N GLU A 455 -48.49 -34.24 44.35
CA GLU A 455 -47.48 -34.22 45.40
C GLU A 455 -47.51 -32.97 46.30
N ASP A 456 -48.10 -31.85 45.86
CA ASP A 456 -48.29 -30.64 46.66
C ASP A 456 -49.38 -30.82 47.74
N TRP A 457 -50.20 -31.88 47.60
CA TRP A 457 -51.32 -32.21 48.48
C TRP A 457 -51.02 -33.41 49.38
N GLN A 458 -49.75 -33.60 49.75
CA GLN A 458 -49.40 -34.68 50.66
C GLN A 458 -50.04 -34.45 52.04
N PRO A 459 -50.72 -35.46 52.62
CA PRO A 459 -51.26 -35.35 53.96
C PRO A 459 -50.12 -35.12 54.95
N GLU A 460 -50.27 -34.09 55.78
CA GLU A 460 -49.27 -33.66 56.76
C GLU A 460 -48.81 -34.83 57.63
N ARG A 461 -47.50 -35.07 57.70
CA ARG A 461 -46.95 -36.12 58.56
C ARG A 461 -47.01 -35.65 60.01
N VAL A 462 -47.95 -36.21 60.76
CA VAL A 462 -48.08 -35.98 62.20
C VAL A 462 -46.83 -36.49 62.92
N PRO A 463 -46.14 -35.69 63.75
CA PRO A 463 -45.11 -36.19 64.65
C PRO A 463 -45.78 -37.00 65.77
N GLY A 464 -45.63 -38.32 65.75
CA GLY A 464 -46.19 -39.23 66.77
C GLY A 464 -46.50 -40.64 66.23
N PRO A 465 -46.81 -41.62 67.10
CA PRO A 465 -47.02 -43.00 66.68
C PRO A 465 -48.20 -43.14 65.71
N PRO A 466 -48.12 -44.07 64.73
CA PRO A 466 -48.97 -44.10 63.55
C PRO A 466 -50.44 -44.35 63.92
N ARG A 467 -51.31 -43.38 63.61
CA ARG A 467 -52.78 -43.55 63.71
C ARG A 467 -53.34 -43.97 62.36
N ARG A 468 -54.26 -44.94 62.37
CA ARG A 468 -54.79 -45.63 61.19
C ARG A 468 -55.69 -44.80 60.26
N ARG A 469 -56.04 -43.56 60.63
CA ARG A 469 -56.84 -42.65 59.80
C ARG A 469 -56.37 -41.21 60.00
N PRO A 470 -55.93 -40.49 58.95
CA PRO A 470 -55.63 -39.08 59.04
C PRO A 470 -56.95 -38.30 59.14
N VAL A 471 -57.12 -37.48 60.18
CA VAL A 471 -58.35 -36.70 60.43
C VAL A 471 -58.10 -35.19 60.35
N ASN A 472 -56.90 -34.78 59.93
CA ASN A 472 -56.53 -33.38 59.89
C ASN A 472 -56.51 -32.90 58.43
N LEU A 473 -57.33 -31.88 58.17
CA LEU A 473 -57.34 -31.13 56.93
C LEU A 473 -56.02 -30.32 56.80
N PRO A 474 -55.49 -30.15 55.57
CA PRO A 474 -54.34 -29.28 55.29
C PRO A 474 -54.53 -27.85 55.82
N GLU A 475 -53.44 -27.15 56.18
CA GLU A 475 -53.47 -25.81 56.80
C GLU A 475 -54.32 -24.78 56.03
N MET A 476 -54.31 -24.84 54.70
CA MET A 476 -55.13 -23.97 53.85
C MET A 476 -56.64 -24.08 54.09
N TYR A 477 -57.15 -25.24 54.54
CA TYR A 477 -58.56 -25.42 54.90
C TYR A 477 -58.86 -24.99 56.35
N LYS A 478 -57.84 -24.76 57.17
CA LYS A 478 -57.98 -24.16 58.52
C LYS A 478 -58.01 -22.63 58.45
N ASN A 479 -57.36 -22.03 57.45
CA ASN A 479 -57.31 -20.58 57.23
C ASN A 479 -58.62 -19.95 56.73
N GLN A 480 -59.63 -20.76 56.37
CA GLN A 480 -60.94 -20.23 55.94
C GLN A 480 -61.74 -19.53 57.06
N LYS A 481 -61.29 -19.56 58.33
CA LYS A 481 -61.97 -18.87 59.44
C LYS A 481 -61.51 -17.43 59.69
N GLU A 482 -60.45 -16.94 59.03
CA GLU A 482 -59.97 -15.57 59.22
C GLU A 482 -60.28 -14.61 58.06
N ASN A 483 -60.70 -15.12 56.89
CA ASN A 483 -61.07 -14.29 55.74
C ASN A 483 -62.60 -14.14 55.58
N VAL A 484 -63.27 -13.65 56.61
CA VAL A 484 -64.60 -13.05 56.44
C VAL A 484 -64.40 -11.57 56.14
N GLN A 485 -64.58 -11.15 54.89
CA GLN A 485 -64.60 -9.73 54.51
C GLN A 485 -65.58 -8.97 55.41
N ARG A 486 -65.06 -8.05 56.21
CA ARG A 486 -65.88 -7.12 57.01
C ARG A 486 -65.93 -5.71 56.40
N THR A 487 -65.21 -5.47 55.29
CA THR A 487 -65.09 -4.15 54.64
C THR A 487 -64.61 -4.26 53.19
N ASN A 488 -64.91 -3.23 52.38
CA ASN A 488 -64.70 -3.14 50.93
C ASN A 488 -63.25 -2.82 50.47
N GLU A 489 -62.23 -3.19 51.23
CA GLU A 489 -60.85 -3.03 50.77
C GLU A 489 -60.31 -4.35 50.23
N ILE A 490 -59.86 -4.33 48.97
CA ILE A 490 -59.14 -5.44 48.35
C ILE A 490 -57.74 -5.44 48.95
N VAL A 491 -57.46 -6.47 49.75
CA VAL A 491 -56.10 -6.79 50.17
C VAL A 491 -55.39 -7.33 48.94
N ASN A 492 -54.37 -6.60 48.46
CA ASN A 492 -53.42 -7.12 47.48
C ASN A 492 -52.67 -8.33 48.08
N PRO A 493 -52.28 -9.32 47.26
CA PRO A 493 -51.74 -10.60 47.72
C PRO A 493 -50.57 -10.47 48.70
#